data_AF-A0A550CST1-F1
#
_entry.id   AF-A0A550CST1-F1
#
_cell.length_a   1.000
_cell.length_b   1.000
_cell.length_c   1.000
_cell.angle_alpha   90.00
_cell.angle_beta   90.00
_cell.angle_gamma   90.00
#
_symmetry.space_group_name_H-M   'P 1'
#
loop_
_entity.id
_entity.type
_entity.pdbx_description
1 polymer ?
#
loop_
_entity_poly.entity_id
_entity_poly.type
_entity_poly.pdbx_seq_one_letter_code
_entity_poly.pdbx_strand_id
1 'polypeptide(L)'
;MPELRELKIEAAKINNFTQRELESERTVDTLCYDRTIDESAKAPSHCAGRHGHVEELLASSSVLRGQKANQTHLFPTLYASKDDVPIRNHGLVLLRAQATPRSVLLEFRAADGGSLWTEIQYFQHTVSQIYTLDEWDDGVKQVPCQPEKPGVEGRGFRVSLAFVFKNYVLSFNSLDNITQFHWARSRDELGHRYLDVLQPGNLLQLEENVRRWVLRRRRGNADRTCFAVDRVRSALTDDNSPLFPGLPPNITEEELCDDDNGGRLGRLVAAYFSFVKAADLTAWTFICPYMHHYLLAVTQEQRRDYEKRELRVYGRDESCTTNRYGAALSAAKEFWVTQSEQRKDMEPCDVIAHWIRRPGACPFDPFEPNDVCHALTMNDASNPGPLIFGPDRWRTLAQSQLCLTEDACSGLNPIARLFCDPEQVEWLIGRGHDPTYSHLNLDLYSVLFTEEGKNKRRFGTQVYDFTCDIWSCIPPYPHLSQPVGSVEQLRERKERHQEELANARCRAEQEKQQYDTERARAAADADQKARGEISARPSRRCTRNVSSQVALSTFLQSLPDDGTTWRTFYHDPLIPSKGKGRLFSADERRTRLIRYNVAHHYKKYTVGPLDFCGVARKVKCGTVYK
;
A
#
# COMPACT_ATOMS: atom_id res chain seq x y z
N MET A 1 -1.56 0.06 -2.16
CA MET A 1 -0.25 0.31 -1.52
C MET A 1 0.60 1.00 -2.56
N PRO A 2 1.49 1.96 -2.22
CA PRO A 2 2.45 2.43 -3.21
C PRO A 2 3.28 1.23 -3.66
N GLU A 3 3.46 1.12 -4.96
CA GLU A 3 4.24 0.06 -5.54
C GLU A 3 5.72 0.45 -5.46
N LEU A 4 6.60 -0.52 -5.66
CA LEU A 4 8.06 -0.26 -5.68
C LEU A 4 8.44 0.85 -6.67
N ARG A 5 7.64 1.04 -7.73
CA ARG A 5 7.82 2.12 -8.69
C ARG A 5 7.75 3.50 -8.03
N GLU A 6 6.70 3.77 -7.26
CA GLU A 6 6.55 5.03 -6.54
C GLU A 6 7.72 5.22 -5.57
N LEU A 7 8.15 4.18 -4.85
CA LEU A 7 9.27 4.29 -3.91
C LEU A 7 10.60 4.62 -4.60
N LYS A 8 10.86 4.04 -5.78
CA LYS A 8 12.03 4.37 -6.62
C LYS A 8 12.01 5.84 -7.05
N ILE A 9 10.85 6.36 -7.44
CA ILE A 9 10.64 7.77 -7.73
C ILE A 9 10.97 8.64 -6.51
N GLU A 10 10.43 8.29 -5.35
CA GLU A 10 10.61 9.06 -4.13
C GLU A 10 12.09 9.14 -3.74
N ALA A 11 12.82 8.02 -3.80
CA ALA A 11 14.26 8.00 -3.56
C ALA A 11 15.03 8.81 -4.62
N ALA A 12 14.67 8.71 -5.91
CA ALA A 12 15.31 9.47 -6.98
C ALA A 12 15.12 10.99 -6.81
N LYS A 13 13.92 11.43 -6.42
CA LYS A 13 13.61 12.84 -6.12
C LYS A 13 14.46 13.36 -4.97
N ILE A 14 14.56 12.62 -3.87
CA ILE A 14 15.36 13.03 -2.71
C ILE A 14 16.86 13.04 -3.06
N ASN A 15 17.34 12.04 -3.84
CA ASN A 15 18.73 12.04 -4.31
C ASN A 15 19.02 13.20 -5.26
N ASN A 16 18.06 13.62 -6.08
CA ASN A 16 18.23 14.80 -6.93
C ASN A 16 18.42 16.07 -6.09
N PHE A 17 17.67 16.19 -4.99
CA PHE A 17 17.86 17.26 -4.00
C PHE A 17 19.24 17.19 -3.32
N THR A 18 19.67 16.01 -2.84
CA THR A 18 20.97 15.87 -2.15
C THR A 18 22.17 16.10 -3.05
N GLN A 19 22.03 15.85 -4.36
CA GLN A 19 23.09 16.11 -5.34
C GLN A 19 23.22 17.60 -5.72
N ARG A 20 22.14 18.37 -5.62
CA ARG A 20 22.08 19.78 -6.06
C ARG A 20 22.33 20.76 -4.94
N GLU A 21 21.89 20.43 -3.72
CA GLU A 21 21.98 21.32 -2.58
C GLU A 21 23.23 21.06 -1.73
N LEU A 22 23.80 22.13 -1.18
CA LEU A 22 24.95 22.05 -0.27
C LEU A 22 24.57 21.32 1.03
N GLU A 23 25.54 20.73 1.72
CA GLU A 23 25.30 20.06 3.00
C GLU A 23 24.65 21.00 4.03
N SER A 24 25.06 22.27 4.08
CA SER A 24 24.47 23.28 4.97
C SER A 24 22.98 23.55 4.70
N GLU A 25 22.53 23.31 3.47
CA GLU A 25 21.13 23.47 3.04
C GLU A 25 20.30 22.20 3.32
N ARG A 26 20.96 21.14 3.82
CA ARG A 26 20.41 19.81 4.10
C ARG A 26 20.66 19.34 5.53
N THR A 27 21.15 20.23 6.39
CA THR A 27 21.24 20.01 7.83
C THR A 27 19.86 20.22 8.45
N VAL A 28 19.35 19.21 9.14
CA VAL A 28 18.05 19.26 9.82
C VAL A 28 18.11 20.30 10.93
N ASP A 29 17.22 21.29 10.85
CA ASP A 29 16.99 22.28 11.89
C ASP A 29 15.91 21.78 12.87
N THR A 30 14.75 21.39 12.32
CA THR A 30 13.57 21.01 13.10
C THR A 30 12.84 19.84 12.45
N LEU A 31 12.12 19.06 13.26
CA LEU A 31 11.15 18.08 12.79
C LEU A 31 9.74 18.63 13.00
N CYS A 32 8.85 18.43 12.03
CA CYS A 32 7.47 18.88 12.10
C CYS A 32 6.49 17.75 11.78
N TYR A 33 5.26 17.83 12.28
CA TYR A 33 4.23 16.82 12.02
C TYR A 33 2.81 17.37 12.22
N ASP A 34 1.84 16.63 11.71
CA ASP A 34 0.44 16.85 12.02
C ASP A 34 -0.09 15.86 13.03
N ARG A 35 -0.90 16.39 13.96
CA ARG A 35 -1.70 15.59 14.86
C ARG A 35 -2.76 14.77 14.11
N THR A 36 -3.05 13.59 14.64
CA THR A 36 -4.29 12.86 14.29
C THR A 36 -5.52 13.62 14.81
N ILE A 37 -6.72 13.24 14.39
CA ILE A 37 -7.96 13.86 14.89
C ILE A 37 -8.03 13.70 16.42
N ASP A 38 -7.73 12.50 16.92
CA ASP A 38 -7.77 12.21 18.36
C ASP A 38 -6.68 12.96 19.13
N GLU A 39 -5.48 13.09 18.56
CA GLU A 39 -4.40 13.88 19.16
C GLU A 39 -4.75 15.37 19.19
N SER A 40 -5.42 15.87 18.15
CA SER A 40 -5.88 17.27 18.06
C SER A 40 -6.94 17.52 19.12
N ALA A 41 -7.92 16.62 19.26
CA ALA A 41 -8.99 16.70 20.26
C ALA A 41 -8.50 16.67 21.72
N LYS A 42 -7.29 16.17 21.97
CA LYS A 42 -6.63 16.17 23.29
C LYS A 42 -5.65 17.32 23.48
N ALA A 43 -5.29 18.02 22.40
CA ALA A 43 -4.31 19.09 22.44
C ALA A 43 -4.89 20.35 23.11
N PRO A 44 -4.06 21.18 23.78
CA PRO A 44 -4.50 22.45 24.37
C PRO A 44 -5.17 23.36 23.33
N SER A 45 -6.20 24.10 23.73
CA SER A 45 -6.99 24.93 22.81
C SER A 45 -6.19 26.01 22.06
N HIS A 46 -5.02 26.40 22.58
CA HIS A 46 -4.17 27.43 22.00
C HIS A 46 -3.06 26.88 21.09
N CYS A 47 -2.89 25.56 20.99
CA CYS A 47 -1.83 24.99 20.16
C CYS A 47 -2.27 24.90 18.69
N ALA A 48 -1.32 25.11 17.77
CA ALA A 48 -1.57 25.05 16.33
C ALA A 48 -2.12 23.67 15.90
N GLY A 49 -1.61 22.58 16.49
CA GLY A 49 -2.08 21.22 16.22
C GLY A 49 -3.55 20.99 16.57
N ARG A 50 -4.13 21.72 17.54
CA ARG A 50 -5.58 21.65 17.86
C ARG A 50 -6.44 22.05 16.66
N HIS A 51 -5.91 22.98 15.88
CA HIS A 51 -6.53 23.59 14.71
C HIS A 51 -6.11 22.88 13.40
N GLY A 52 -5.45 21.72 13.51
CA GLY A 52 -5.01 20.95 12.36
C GLY A 52 -3.85 21.59 11.58
N HIS A 53 -3.17 22.59 12.15
CA HIS A 53 -1.93 23.12 11.59
C HIS A 53 -0.74 22.21 11.95
N VAL A 54 0.32 22.33 11.15
CA VAL A 54 1.56 21.59 11.39
C VAL A 54 2.27 22.18 12.61
N GLU A 55 2.79 21.32 13.49
CA GLU A 55 3.55 21.74 14.68
C GLU A 55 4.94 21.10 14.73
N GLU A 56 5.80 21.67 15.57
CA GLU A 56 7.14 21.15 15.84
C GLU A 56 7.06 19.87 16.68
N LEU A 57 7.87 18.87 16.30
CA LEU A 57 8.03 17.61 16.99
C LEU A 57 9.22 17.70 17.96
N LEU A 58 8.89 17.87 19.24
CA LEU A 58 9.88 17.97 20.32
C LEU A 58 10.55 16.63 20.65
N ALA A 59 11.74 16.67 21.24
CA ALA A 59 12.51 15.47 21.60
C ALA A 59 11.90 14.64 22.73
N SER A 60 11.03 15.22 23.55
CA SER A 60 10.22 14.52 24.55
C SER A 60 8.94 13.89 23.98
N SER A 61 8.63 14.12 22.70
CA SER A 61 7.39 13.66 22.09
C SER A 61 7.26 12.14 22.10
N SER A 62 6.12 11.66 22.61
CA SER A 62 5.74 10.24 22.61
C SER A 62 4.84 9.87 21.43
N VAL A 63 4.73 10.74 20.43
CA VAL A 63 3.84 10.53 19.27
C VAL A 63 4.30 9.31 18.47
N LEU A 64 3.33 8.45 18.17
CA LEU A 64 3.52 7.24 17.39
C LEU A 64 2.79 7.33 16.05
N ARG A 65 3.34 6.71 15.00
CA ARG A 65 2.70 6.57 13.68
C ARG A 65 2.84 5.15 13.17
N GLY A 66 1.98 4.76 12.22
CA GLY A 66 1.92 3.41 11.67
C GLY A 66 0.59 2.72 11.91
N GLN A 67 0.51 1.43 11.58
CA GLN A 67 -0.68 0.62 11.79
C GLN A 67 -0.91 0.38 13.29
N LYS A 68 -2.17 0.18 13.70
CA LYS A 68 -2.55 0.04 15.12
C LYS A 68 -1.72 -0.97 15.92
N ALA A 69 -1.33 -2.08 15.30
CA ALA A 69 -0.52 -3.12 15.95
C ALA A 69 0.99 -2.83 15.95
N ASN A 70 1.46 -1.97 15.05
CA ASN A 70 2.86 -1.73 14.75
C ASN A 70 3.15 -0.24 14.66
N GLN A 71 2.78 0.53 15.69
CA GLN A 71 3.10 1.96 15.73
C GLN A 71 4.52 2.17 16.24
N THR A 72 5.24 3.14 15.68
CA THR A 72 6.61 3.49 16.09
C THR A 72 6.75 4.97 16.37
N HIS A 73 7.76 5.31 17.16
CA HIS A 73 8.07 6.69 17.52
C HIS A 73 8.40 7.52 16.29
N LEU A 74 7.74 8.69 16.21
CA LEU A 74 7.99 9.63 15.14
C LEU A 74 9.34 10.35 15.31
N PHE A 75 9.70 10.67 16.55
CA PHE A 75 11.00 11.27 16.87
C PHE A 75 12.10 10.20 16.93
N PRO A 76 13.35 10.49 16.48
CA PRO A 76 14.45 9.54 16.58
C PRO A 76 14.74 9.16 18.04
N THR A 77 14.44 7.91 18.43
CA THR A 77 14.57 7.45 19.83
C THR A 77 16.00 7.55 20.36
N LEU A 78 17.00 7.48 19.49
CA LEU A 78 18.42 7.67 19.79
C LEU A 78 18.77 9.08 20.29
N TYR A 79 17.93 10.07 19.98
CA TYR A 79 18.09 11.47 20.37
C TYR A 79 16.93 11.98 21.25
N ALA A 80 16.02 11.09 21.65
CA ALA A 80 14.91 11.47 22.51
C ALA A 80 15.45 11.99 23.85
N SER A 81 14.90 13.11 24.32
CA SER A 81 15.36 13.79 25.52
C SER A 81 14.19 14.38 26.29
N LYS A 82 14.19 14.17 27.62
CA LYS A 82 13.20 14.80 28.50
C LYS A 82 13.38 16.31 28.64
N ASP A 83 14.60 16.79 28.37
CA ASP A 83 14.95 18.21 28.43
C ASP A 83 14.69 18.92 27.08
N ASP A 84 14.02 18.25 26.14
CA ASP A 84 13.70 18.77 24.80
C ASP A 84 14.90 19.34 24.05
N VAL A 85 16.04 18.64 24.13
CA VAL A 85 17.25 19.00 23.36
C VAL A 85 16.89 19.06 21.87
N PRO A 86 16.99 20.24 21.21
CA PRO A 86 16.56 20.39 19.83
C PRO A 86 17.34 19.51 18.86
N ILE A 87 16.65 18.95 17.85
CA ILE A 87 17.26 18.03 16.87
C ILE A 87 18.45 18.64 16.12
N ARG A 88 18.44 19.97 15.87
CA ARG A 88 19.55 20.70 15.25
C ARG A 88 20.88 20.57 15.99
N ASN A 89 20.86 20.33 17.31
CA ASN A 89 22.07 20.19 18.10
C ASN A 89 22.88 18.93 17.73
N HIS A 90 22.24 17.96 17.04
CA HIS A 90 22.89 16.76 16.54
C HIS A 90 23.50 16.93 15.14
N GLY A 91 23.26 18.07 14.47
CA GLY A 91 23.84 18.41 13.17
C GLY A 91 23.60 17.35 12.08
N LEU A 92 22.39 16.81 12.00
CA LEU A 92 22.05 15.73 11.06
C LEU A 92 22.00 16.26 9.62
N VAL A 93 22.95 15.85 8.79
CA VAL A 93 23.02 16.20 7.36
C VAL A 93 22.44 15.06 6.53
N LEU A 94 21.37 15.30 5.78
CA LEU A 94 20.79 14.30 4.87
C LEU A 94 21.77 14.00 3.73
N LEU A 95 22.27 12.78 3.62
CA LEU A 95 23.25 12.37 2.61
C LEU A 95 22.59 11.84 1.33
N ARG A 96 21.70 10.86 1.45
CA ARG A 96 21.04 10.18 0.32
C ARG A 96 19.76 9.46 0.74
N ALA A 97 19.00 9.02 -0.26
CA ALA A 97 17.85 8.14 -0.13
C ALA A 97 18.02 6.83 -0.92
N GLN A 98 17.43 5.75 -0.42
CA GLN A 98 17.37 4.45 -1.10
C GLN A 98 15.95 3.94 -1.08
N ALA A 99 15.49 3.38 -2.21
CA ALA A 99 14.19 2.73 -2.26
C ALA A 99 14.34 1.25 -1.93
N THR A 100 13.39 0.72 -1.16
CA THR A 100 13.13 -0.71 -1.02
C THR A 100 11.75 -1.01 -1.62
N PRO A 101 11.37 -2.30 -1.77
CA PRO A 101 10.00 -2.69 -2.14
C PRO A 101 8.86 -2.04 -1.33
N ARG A 102 9.08 -1.57 -0.10
CA ARG A 102 8.01 -1.02 0.77
C ARG A 102 8.37 0.28 1.49
N SER A 103 9.63 0.70 1.44
CA SER A 103 10.12 1.83 2.22
C SER A 103 11.05 2.73 1.42
N VAL A 104 11.18 3.98 1.87
CA VAL A 104 12.30 4.85 1.53
C VAL A 104 13.24 4.88 2.74
N LEU A 105 14.52 4.61 2.52
CA LEU A 105 15.56 4.73 3.54
C LEU A 105 16.27 6.07 3.35
N LEU A 106 16.39 6.89 4.39
CA LEU A 106 17.25 8.07 4.37
C LEU A 106 18.48 7.82 5.26
N GLU A 107 19.63 8.28 4.78
CA GLU A 107 20.88 8.26 5.51
C GLU A 107 21.28 9.68 5.89
N PHE A 108 21.56 9.90 7.17
CA PHE A 108 22.06 11.15 7.71
C PHE A 108 23.44 10.95 8.34
N ARG A 109 24.29 11.97 8.24
CA ARG A 109 25.53 12.07 9.04
C ARG A 109 25.31 13.03 10.19
N ALA A 110 25.62 12.61 11.40
CA ALA A 110 25.57 13.45 12.60
C ALA A 110 26.85 14.26 12.80
N ALA A 111 26.80 15.28 13.64
CA ALA A 111 27.93 16.16 13.96
C ALA A 111 29.11 15.42 14.63
N ASP A 112 28.84 14.32 15.33
CA ASP A 112 29.86 13.45 15.94
C ASP A 112 30.52 12.49 14.93
N GLY A 113 30.17 12.58 13.65
CA GLY A 113 30.62 11.67 12.60
C GLY A 113 29.84 10.36 12.53
N GLY A 114 28.88 10.13 13.44
CA GLY A 114 27.99 8.98 13.42
C GLY A 114 27.02 9.01 12.23
N SER A 115 26.43 7.85 11.95
CA SER A 115 25.34 7.72 11.00
C SER A 115 24.00 7.59 11.72
N LEU A 116 22.95 8.15 11.12
CA LEU A 116 21.57 7.88 11.47
C LEU A 116 20.84 7.45 10.22
N TRP A 117 20.16 6.31 10.30
CA TRP A 117 19.30 5.79 9.26
C TRP A 117 17.85 5.93 9.70
N THR A 118 16.98 6.28 8.75
CA THR A 118 15.53 6.19 8.93
C THR A 118 14.91 5.40 7.80
N GLU A 119 14.11 4.40 8.17
CA GLU A 119 13.22 3.71 7.26
C GLU A 119 11.82 4.32 7.37
N ILE A 120 11.34 4.88 6.26
CA ILE A 120 9.96 5.34 6.13
C ILE A 120 9.18 4.29 5.34
N GLN A 121 8.35 3.50 6.02
CA GLN A 121 7.50 2.50 5.39
C GLN A 121 6.20 3.13 4.90
N TYR A 122 5.91 2.97 3.60
CA TYR A 122 4.73 3.54 2.99
C TYR A 122 3.59 2.51 2.95
N PHE A 123 2.47 2.82 3.59
CA PHE A 123 1.29 1.94 3.57
C PHE A 123 0.32 2.30 2.46
N GLN A 124 -0.48 3.33 2.67
CA GLN A 124 -1.43 3.85 1.69
C GLN A 124 -1.31 5.36 1.67
N HIS A 125 -1.50 5.92 0.48
CA HIS A 125 -1.65 7.35 0.30
C HIS A 125 -0.51 8.24 0.83
N THR A 126 0.72 7.73 0.89
CA THR A 126 1.91 8.51 1.27
C THR A 126 2.72 8.97 0.06
N VAL A 127 3.22 10.20 0.09
CA VAL A 127 4.15 10.79 -0.88
C VAL A 127 5.08 11.78 -0.17
N SER A 128 6.36 11.86 -0.54
CA SER A 128 7.22 12.94 -0.09
C SER A 128 7.10 14.18 -1.01
N GLN A 129 7.31 15.37 -0.48
CA GLN A 129 7.41 16.61 -1.23
C GLN A 129 8.54 17.42 -0.61
N ILE A 130 9.28 18.16 -1.44
CA ILE A 130 10.32 19.07 -0.95
C ILE A 130 9.89 20.49 -1.30
N TYR A 131 9.47 21.22 -0.28
CA TYR A 131 9.04 22.61 -0.39
C TYR A 131 10.22 23.54 -0.16
N THR A 132 10.21 24.73 -0.75
CA THR A 132 10.95 25.87 -0.18
C THR A 132 10.32 26.29 1.16
N LEU A 133 11.07 27.01 2.01
CA LEU A 133 10.51 27.51 3.27
C LEU A 133 9.29 28.42 3.06
N ASP A 134 9.33 29.30 2.07
CA ASP A 134 8.20 30.19 1.76
C ASP A 134 6.95 29.39 1.37
N GLU A 135 7.09 28.39 0.49
CA GLU A 135 5.99 27.50 0.11
C GLU A 135 5.46 26.68 1.28
N TRP A 136 6.34 26.27 2.19
CA TRP A 136 5.99 25.52 3.39
C TRP A 136 5.20 26.38 4.37
N ASP A 137 5.71 27.56 4.73
CA ASP A 137 5.09 28.43 5.71
C ASP A 137 3.73 28.94 5.22
N ASP A 138 3.67 29.46 3.98
CA ASP A 138 2.43 30.02 3.43
C ASP A 138 1.42 28.95 2.98
N GLY A 139 1.92 27.83 2.44
CA GLY A 139 1.10 26.85 1.73
C GLY A 139 0.75 25.59 2.51
N VAL A 140 1.51 25.25 3.55
CA VAL A 140 1.40 23.98 4.26
C VAL A 140 1.23 24.17 5.77
N LYS A 141 2.17 24.84 6.42
CA LYS A 141 2.23 24.98 7.88
C LYS A 141 1.03 25.75 8.43
N GLN A 142 0.71 26.89 7.81
CA GLN A 142 -0.39 27.78 8.24
C GLN A 142 -1.75 27.38 7.68
N VAL A 143 -1.84 26.34 6.85
CA VAL A 143 -3.12 25.87 6.27
C VAL A 143 -3.59 24.63 7.02
N PRO A 144 -4.80 24.60 7.60
CA PRO A 144 -5.25 23.46 8.40
C PRO A 144 -5.45 22.20 7.55
N CYS A 145 -5.28 21.03 8.16
CA CYS A 145 -5.37 19.71 7.50
C CYS A 145 -6.73 19.51 6.82
N GLN A 146 -7.78 19.92 7.52
CA GLN A 146 -9.18 19.81 7.17
C GLN A 146 -9.84 21.19 7.25
N PRO A 147 -10.97 21.39 6.55
CA PRO A 147 -11.76 22.61 6.68
C PRO A 147 -12.23 22.78 8.12
N GLU A 148 -11.78 23.82 8.83
CA GLU A 148 -12.29 24.12 10.18
C GLU A 148 -13.66 24.81 10.16
N LYS A 149 -13.89 25.61 9.11
CA LYS A 149 -15.09 26.47 8.97
C LYS A 149 -15.57 26.45 7.53
N PRO A 150 -16.89 26.62 7.28
CA PRO A 150 -17.40 26.84 5.94
C PRO A 150 -16.65 27.98 5.23
N GLY A 151 -16.13 27.72 4.04
CA GLY A 151 -15.38 28.69 3.24
C GLY A 151 -13.86 28.73 3.48
N VAL A 152 -13.35 28.06 4.52
CA VAL A 152 -11.90 27.86 4.69
C VAL A 152 -11.52 26.52 4.06
N GLU A 153 -10.70 26.56 3.02
CA GLU A 153 -10.23 25.34 2.38
C GLU A 153 -9.05 24.75 3.17
N GLY A 154 -9.21 23.51 3.64
CA GLY A 154 -8.09 22.74 4.19
C GLY A 154 -7.14 22.29 3.09
N ARG A 155 -5.89 22.00 3.47
CA ARG A 155 -4.87 21.51 2.52
C ARG A 155 -5.22 20.13 1.93
N GLY A 156 -6.00 19.31 2.66
CA GLY A 156 -6.53 18.03 2.17
C GLY A 156 -5.57 16.84 2.34
N PHE A 157 -4.49 17.02 3.08
CA PHE A 157 -3.53 15.99 3.48
C PHE A 157 -2.97 16.30 4.86
N ARG A 158 -2.25 15.33 5.41
CA ARG A 158 -1.52 15.40 6.66
C ARG A 158 -0.02 15.20 6.40
N VAL A 159 0.81 15.86 7.17
CA VAL A 159 2.26 15.72 7.25
C VAL A 159 2.51 14.65 8.31
N SER A 160 2.86 13.45 7.87
CA SER A 160 3.25 12.38 8.80
C SER A 160 4.55 12.75 9.52
N LEU A 161 5.56 13.22 8.78
CA LEU A 161 6.80 13.79 9.29
C LEU A 161 7.38 14.75 8.26
N ALA A 162 7.93 15.87 8.69
CA ALA A 162 8.71 16.78 7.85
C ALA A 162 10.06 17.09 8.49
N PHE A 163 11.11 17.08 7.66
CA PHE A 163 12.45 17.50 7.99
C PHE A 163 12.64 18.93 7.48
N VAL A 164 12.70 19.89 8.40
CA VAL A 164 12.95 21.29 8.08
C VAL A 164 14.46 21.49 7.99
N PHE A 165 14.92 22.01 6.86
CA PHE A 165 16.28 22.45 6.62
C PHE A 165 16.32 23.99 6.54
N LYS A 166 17.50 24.55 6.26
CA LYS A 166 17.70 26.00 6.21
C LYS A 166 16.81 26.74 5.21
N ASN A 167 16.60 26.19 4.01
CA ASN A 167 15.80 26.83 2.95
C ASN A 167 14.71 25.91 2.37
N TYR A 168 14.63 24.68 2.86
CA TYR A 168 13.78 23.64 2.29
C TYR A 168 13.12 22.79 3.38
N VAL A 169 12.03 22.14 3.03
CA VAL A 169 11.34 21.17 3.90
C VAL A 169 11.04 19.89 3.13
N LEU A 170 11.67 18.78 3.52
CA LEU A 170 11.30 17.44 3.03
C LEU A 170 10.16 16.90 3.89
N SER A 171 8.95 16.86 3.33
CA SER A 171 7.73 16.45 4.02
C SER A 171 7.19 15.13 3.48
N PHE A 172 6.87 14.18 4.35
CA PHE A 172 6.16 12.94 4.04
C PHE A 172 4.67 13.14 4.28
N ASN A 173 3.94 13.39 3.20
CA ASN A 173 2.53 13.70 3.20
C ASN A 173 1.69 12.41 3.07
N SER A 174 0.64 12.28 3.86
CA SER A 174 -0.30 11.16 3.86
C SER A 174 -1.75 11.67 3.96
N LEU A 175 -2.74 10.91 3.48
CA LEU A 175 -4.15 11.23 3.70
C LEU A 175 -4.63 10.88 5.13
N ASP A 176 -4.02 9.88 5.75
CA ASP A 176 -4.53 9.21 6.96
C ASP A 176 -3.52 9.12 8.11
N ASN A 177 -2.29 9.65 7.94
CA ASN A 177 -1.17 9.52 8.88
C ASN A 177 -0.71 8.07 9.12
N ILE A 178 -1.03 7.14 8.22
CA ILE A 178 -0.53 5.76 8.26
C ILE A 178 0.79 5.68 7.49
N THR A 179 1.83 6.17 8.14
CA THR A 179 3.24 6.04 7.73
C THR A 179 4.02 5.58 8.95
N GLN A 180 4.96 4.63 8.82
CA GLN A 180 5.76 4.15 9.96
C GLN A 180 7.22 4.53 9.77
N PHE A 181 7.88 4.90 10.86
CA PHE A 181 9.25 5.39 10.88
C PHE A 181 10.10 4.52 11.81
N HIS A 182 11.17 3.94 11.30
CA HIS A 182 12.15 3.22 12.11
C HIS A 182 13.47 3.97 12.08
N TRP A 183 14.13 4.08 13.22
CA TRP A 183 15.38 4.84 13.38
C TRP A 183 16.48 3.90 13.85
N ALA A 184 17.67 4.00 13.27
CA ALA A 184 18.81 3.13 13.57
C ALA A 184 20.14 3.84 13.40
N ARG A 185 21.22 3.36 14.04
CA ARG A 185 22.58 3.91 13.83
C ARG A 185 23.23 3.38 12.57
N SER A 186 22.81 2.20 12.11
CA SER A 186 23.29 1.56 10.91
C SER A 186 22.15 1.05 10.05
N ARG A 187 22.41 0.84 8.76
CA ARG A 187 21.44 0.23 7.85
C ARG A 187 21.04 -1.17 8.29
N ASP A 188 21.98 -1.93 8.86
CA ASP A 188 21.76 -3.33 9.27
C ASP A 188 20.86 -3.47 10.51
N GLU A 189 20.76 -2.41 11.32
CA GLU A 189 19.88 -2.30 12.49
C GLU A 189 18.43 -1.96 12.13
N LEU A 190 18.14 -1.58 10.88
CA LEU A 190 16.77 -1.40 10.43
C LEU A 190 16.03 -2.75 10.45
N GLY A 191 14.87 -2.77 11.09
CA GLY A 191 14.13 -4.02 11.38
C GLY A 191 13.68 -4.76 10.13
N HIS A 192 13.38 -4.06 9.03
CA HIS A 192 12.92 -4.67 7.79
C HIS A 192 14.04 -4.74 6.75
N ARG A 193 14.34 -5.96 6.30
CA ARG A 193 15.28 -6.21 5.21
C ARG A 193 14.52 -6.69 3.98
N TYR A 194 14.14 -5.75 3.14
CA TYR A 194 13.58 -6.07 1.83
C TYR A 194 14.70 -6.36 0.83
N LEU A 195 14.54 -7.43 0.05
CA LEU A 195 15.46 -7.77 -1.03
C LEU A 195 15.26 -6.80 -2.21
N ASP A 196 16.29 -6.01 -2.52
CA ASP A 196 16.36 -5.29 -3.80
C ASP A 196 16.89 -6.26 -4.86
N VAL A 197 15.99 -6.84 -5.65
CA VAL A 197 16.31 -7.84 -6.68
C VAL A 197 17.22 -7.33 -7.79
N LEU A 198 17.46 -6.02 -7.87
CA LEU A 198 18.40 -5.46 -8.84
C LEU A 198 19.86 -5.53 -8.36
N GLN A 199 20.10 -5.78 -7.07
CA GLN A 199 21.47 -5.97 -6.59
C GLN A 199 21.99 -7.36 -6.97
N PRO A 200 23.30 -7.49 -7.29
CA PRO A 200 23.90 -8.78 -7.60
C PRO A 200 23.60 -9.84 -6.53
N GLY A 201 23.13 -11.01 -6.96
CA GLY A 201 22.82 -12.15 -6.09
C GLY A 201 21.46 -12.07 -5.37
N ASN A 202 20.81 -10.91 -5.28
CA ASN A 202 19.53 -10.79 -4.57
C ASN A 202 18.36 -11.46 -5.30
N LEU A 203 18.38 -11.52 -6.64
CA LEU A 203 17.38 -12.29 -7.39
C LEU A 203 17.49 -13.78 -7.08
N LEU A 204 18.71 -14.33 -7.06
CA LEU A 204 18.96 -15.72 -6.67
C LEU A 204 18.48 -16.01 -5.24
N GLN A 205 18.72 -15.07 -4.32
CA GLN A 205 18.21 -15.17 -2.95
C GLN A 205 16.68 -15.14 -2.90
N LEU A 206 16.01 -14.33 -3.72
CA LEU A 206 14.56 -14.31 -3.85
C LEU A 206 14.04 -15.65 -4.36
N GLU A 207 14.64 -16.20 -5.41
CA GLU A 207 14.29 -17.50 -5.98
C GLU A 207 14.41 -18.62 -4.94
N GLU A 208 15.49 -18.61 -4.13
CA GLU A 208 15.66 -19.57 -3.03
C GLU A 208 14.62 -19.36 -1.91
N ASN A 209 14.21 -18.13 -1.62
CA ASN A 209 13.13 -17.85 -0.68
C ASN A 209 11.79 -18.43 -1.19
N VAL A 210 11.49 -18.21 -2.47
CA VAL A 210 10.29 -18.77 -3.12
C VAL A 210 10.34 -20.29 -3.08
N ARG A 211 11.46 -20.92 -3.45
CA ARG A 211 11.65 -22.38 -3.39
C ARG A 211 11.38 -22.93 -1.98
N ARG A 212 12.00 -22.34 -0.96
CA ARG A 212 11.80 -22.75 0.45
C ARG A 212 10.36 -22.53 0.90
N TRP A 213 9.73 -21.45 0.47
CA TRP A 213 8.31 -21.23 0.73
C TRP A 213 7.45 -22.34 0.12
N VAL A 214 7.60 -22.67 -1.17
CA VAL A 214 6.83 -23.75 -1.81
C VAL A 214 7.03 -25.08 -1.10
N LEU A 215 8.27 -25.46 -0.77
CA LEU A 215 8.55 -26.70 -0.05
C LEU A 215 7.87 -26.76 1.33
N ARG A 216 7.89 -25.66 2.09
CA ARG A 216 7.17 -25.57 3.38
C ARG A 216 5.66 -25.73 3.19
N ARG A 217 5.10 -25.13 2.14
CA ARG A 217 3.67 -25.21 1.83
C ARG A 217 3.25 -26.61 1.40
N ARG A 218 4.03 -27.28 0.54
CA ARG A 218 3.79 -28.68 0.12
C ARG A 218 3.86 -29.69 1.28
N ARG A 219 4.78 -29.47 2.23
CA ARG A 219 4.98 -30.37 3.40
C ARG A 219 4.00 -30.11 4.54
N GLY A 220 3.39 -28.93 4.60
CA GLY A 220 2.45 -28.57 5.65
C GLY A 220 1.02 -29.03 5.36
N ASN A 221 0.19 -29.19 6.40
CA ASN A 221 -1.25 -29.42 6.28
C ASN A 221 -2.05 -28.14 6.00
N ALA A 222 -1.41 -27.16 5.35
CA ALA A 222 -2.07 -25.89 5.10
C ALA A 222 -3.04 -26.00 3.92
N ASP A 223 -4.17 -25.32 4.01
CA ASP A 223 -5.08 -25.17 2.88
C ASP A 223 -4.41 -24.30 1.79
N ARG A 224 -4.25 -24.90 0.60
CA ARG A 224 -3.64 -24.32 -0.60
C ARG A 224 -4.66 -24.10 -1.72
N THR A 225 -5.94 -24.34 -1.44
CA THR A 225 -7.05 -24.09 -2.38
C THR A 225 -7.44 -22.62 -2.45
N CYS A 226 -6.98 -21.82 -1.49
CA CYS A 226 -7.12 -20.36 -1.51
C CYS A 226 -6.31 -19.69 -2.63
N PHE A 227 -6.67 -18.46 -2.97
CA PHE A 227 -6.02 -17.72 -4.05
C PHE A 227 -4.55 -17.45 -3.77
N ALA A 228 -3.71 -17.65 -4.79
CA ALA A 228 -2.29 -17.41 -4.70
C ALA A 228 -1.99 -15.96 -4.28
N VAL A 229 -2.76 -14.98 -4.76
CA VAL A 229 -2.54 -13.56 -4.44
C VAL A 229 -2.63 -13.26 -2.95
N ASP A 230 -3.42 -14.02 -2.19
CA ASP A 230 -3.52 -13.87 -0.74
C ASP A 230 -2.33 -14.51 -0.02
N ARG A 231 -1.69 -15.51 -0.63
CA ARG A 231 -0.66 -16.34 0.00
C ARG A 231 0.76 -15.97 -0.37
N VAL A 232 1.00 -15.59 -1.62
CA VAL A 232 2.34 -15.23 -2.11
C VAL A 232 2.88 -13.99 -1.39
N ARG A 233 2.02 -13.16 -0.79
CA ARG A 233 2.44 -12.08 0.14
C ARG A 233 3.39 -12.56 1.24
N SER A 234 3.18 -13.79 1.73
CA SER A 234 4.04 -14.44 2.75
C SER A 234 5.30 -15.10 2.20
N ALA A 235 5.38 -15.31 0.88
CA ALA A 235 6.50 -15.98 0.23
C ALA A 235 7.71 -15.07 0.05
N LEU A 236 7.46 -13.77 -0.15
CA LEU A 236 8.48 -12.82 -0.58
C LEU A 236 9.11 -12.03 0.57
N THR A 237 8.51 -12.07 1.76
CA THR A 237 8.96 -11.42 2.99
C THR A 237 8.12 -11.93 4.17
N ASP A 238 8.66 -11.94 5.39
CA ASP A 238 7.85 -12.08 6.62
C ASP A 238 6.84 -10.91 6.80
N ASP A 239 6.89 -9.88 5.96
CA ASP A 239 5.90 -8.79 5.92
C ASP A 239 5.46 -8.40 4.50
N ASN A 240 4.33 -8.99 4.06
CA ASN A 240 3.36 -8.49 3.09
C ASN A 240 3.88 -7.56 1.95
N SER A 241 4.45 -8.15 0.91
CA SER A 241 4.75 -7.46 -0.37
C SER A 241 3.56 -7.56 -1.37
N PRO A 242 3.27 -6.53 -2.21
CA PRO A 242 2.06 -6.46 -3.03
C PRO A 242 2.10 -7.24 -4.36
N LEU A 243 0.95 -7.15 -5.04
CA LEU A 243 0.42 -7.84 -6.22
C LEU A 243 1.36 -8.15 -7.39
N PHE A 244 1.05 -9.25 -8.08
CA PHE A 244 1.86 -9.83 -9.14
C PHE A 244 1.31 -9.56 -10.54
N PRO A 245 2.12 -9.04 -11.48
CA PRO A 245 1.79 -9.06 -12.89
C PRO A 245 1.93 -10.48 -13.45
N GLY A 246 1.24 -10.78 -14.55
CA GLY A 246 1.54 -11.94 -15.39
C GLY A 246 0.87 -13.28 -15.02
N LEU A 247 0.04 -13.32 -13.97
CA LEU A 247 -0.76 -14.49 -13.63
C LEU A 247 -2.25 -14.14 -13.56
N PRO A 248 -3.15 -15.10 -13.87
CA PRO A 248 -4.57 -14.92 -13.60
C PRO A 248 -4.78 -14.65 -12.10
N PRO A 249 -5.54 -13.62 -11.71
CA PRO A 249 -5.69 -13.22 -10.30
C PRO A 249 -6.37 -14.28 -9.43
N ASN A 250 -6.97 -15.24 -10.10
CA ASN A 250 -7.86 -16.26 -9.59
C ASN A 250 -7.20 -17.65 -9.57
N ILE A 251 -5.88 -17.76 -9.77
CA ILE A 251 -5.19 -19.03 -9.56
C ILE A 251 -5.12 -19.35 -8.06
N THR A 252 -5.22 -20.61 -7.70
CA THR A 252 -5.00 -21.05 -6.32
C THR A 252 -3.51 -21.12 -6.00
N GLU A 253 -3.17 -21.15 -4.73
CA GLU A 253 -1.80 -21.40 -4.28
C GLU A 253 -1.30 -22.77 -4.76
N GLU A 254 -2.15 -23.79 -4.76
CA GLU A 254 -1.85 -25.11 -5.32
C GLU A 254 -1.54 -25.03 -6.82
N GLU A 255 -2.39 -24.38 -7.62
CA GLU A 255 -2.16 -24.23 -9.07
C GLU A 255 -0.87 -23.48 -9.40
N LEU A 256 -0.51 -22.48 -8.58
CA LEU A 256 0.74 -21.75 -8.75
C LEU A 256 1.95 -22.63 -8.43
N CYS A 257 1.92 -23.28 -7.28
CA CYS A 257 3.09 -23.94 -6.70
C CYS A 257 3.29 -25.36 -7.19
N ASP A 258 2.22 -26.05 -7.58
CA ASP A 258 2.21 -27.42 -8.10
C ASP A 258 1.95 -27.42 -9.61
N ASP A 259 2.23 -26.28 -10.25
CA ASP A 259 2.28 -26.16 -11.70
C ASP A 259 3.22 -27.22 -12.27
N ASP A 260 2.72 -28.00 -13.22
CA ASP A 260 3.35 -29.18 -13.78
C ASP A 260 4.86 -29.03 -14.03
N ASN A 261 5.27 -27.98 -14.74
CA ASN A 261 6.67 -27.71 -15.06
C ASN A 261 7.25 -26.47 -14.33
N GLY A 262 6.53 -25.91 -13.35
CA GLY A 262 6.93 -24.68 -12.65
C GLY A 262 6.82 -23.39 -13.47
N GLY A 263 6.22 -23.42 -14.65
CA GLY A 263 6.09 -22.28 -15.54
C GLY A 263 5.31 -21.10 -14.95
N ARG A 264 4.30 -21.33 -14.11
CA ARG A 264 3.58 -20.26 -13.37
C ARG A 264 4.48 -19.56 -12.35
N LEU A 265 5.29 -20.30 -11.59
CA LEU A 265 6.28 -19.71 -10.68
C LEU A 265 7.38 -18.96 -11.44
N GLY A 266 7.84 -19.52 -12.56
CA GLY A 266 8.78 -18.83 -13.45
C GLY A 266 8.22 -17.49 -13.94
N ARG A 267 6.97 -17.47 -14.39
CA ARG A 267 6.26 -16.25 -14.82
C ARG A 267 6.08 -15.25 -13.69
N LEU A 268 5.77 -15.70 -12.48
CA LEU A 268 5.65 -14.87 -11.28
C LEU A 268 6.94 -14.10 -11.01
N VAL A 269 8.06 -14.80 -10.94
CA VAL A 269 9.38 -14.21 -10.68
C VAL A 269 9.81 -13.31 -11.82
N ALA A 270 9.61 -13.75 -13.07
CA ALA A 270 9.90 -12.95 -14.26
C ALA A 270 9.13 -11.62 -14.26
N ALA A 271 7.85 -11.66 -13.90
CA ALA A 271 6.98 -10.50 -13.84
C ALA A 271 7.38 -9.55 -12.71
N TYR A 272 7.70 -10.09 -11.52
CA TYR A 272 8.20 -9.28 -10.42
C TYR A 272 9.51 -8.56 -10.78
N PHE A 273 10.51 -9.30 -11.27
CA PHE A 273 11.79 -8.72 -11.66
C PHE A 273 11.61 -7.68 -12.78
N SER A 274 10.84 -7.99 -13.81
CA SER A 274 10.63 -7.06 -14.93
C SER A 274 9.88 -5.81 -14.50
N PHE A 275 8.93 -5.93 -13.58
CA PHE A 275 8.26 -4.78 -12.98
C PHE A 275 9.25 -3.89 -12.22
N VAL A 276 10.10 -4.48 -11.37
CA VAL A 276 11.14 -3.76 -10.63
C VAL A 276 12.12 -3.07 -11.59
N LYS A 277 12.59 -3.80 -12.60
CA LYS A 277 13.58 -3.29 -13.57
C LYS A 277 13.00 -2.19 -14.45
N ALA A 278 11.77 -2.35 -14.93
CA ALA A 278 11.09 -1.32 -15.71
C ALA A 278 10.92 -0.03 -14.88
N ALA A 279 10.48 -0.16 -13.64
CA ALA A 279 10.36 0.98 -12.73
C ALA A 279 11.70 1.71 -12.52
N ASP A 280 12.80 0.98 -12.34
CA ASP A 280 14.15 1.55 -12.19
C ASP A 280 14.60 2.33 -13.44
N LEU A 281 14.22 1.87 -14.64
CA LEU A 281 14.61 2.49 -15.91
C LEU A 281 13.73 3.66 -16.33
N THR A 282 12.41 3.57 -16.13
CA THR A 282 11.45 4.50 -16.75
C THR A 282 10.84 5.51 -15.79
N ALA A 283 10.73 5.19 -14.51
CA ALA A 283 9.87 5.93 -13.60
C ALA A 283 10.34 7.38 -13.38
N TRP A 284 11.66 7.59 -13.23
CA TRP A 284 12.21 8.94 -13.11
C TRP A 284 12.05 9.76 -14.39
N THR A 285 12.36 9.17 -15.54
CA THR A 285 12.21 9.81 -16.86
C THR A 285 10.78 10.25 -17.10
N PHE A 286 9.81 9.44 -16.66
CA PHE A 286 8.40 9.78 -16.76
C PHE A 286 7.99 10.93 -15.82
N ILE A 287 8.51 10.99 -14.59
CA ILE A 287 8.14 12.02 -13.60
C ILE A 287 8.84 13.35 -13.79
N CYS A 288 10.10 13.33 -14.20
CA CYS A 288 10.95 14.53 -14.26
C CYS A 288 10.28 15.72 -14.98
N PRO A 289 9.55 15.55 -16.10
CA PRO A 289 8.84 16.64 -16.76
C PRO A 289 7.73 17.32 -15.93
N TYR A 290 7.24 16.66 -14.88
CA TYR A 290 6.18 17.17 -13.99
C TYR A 290 6.72 17.72 -12.66
N MET A 291 8.05 17.76 -12.52
CA MET A 291 8.71 18.34 -11.36
C MET A 291 8.84 19.85 -11.55
N HIS A 292 8.34 20.61 -10.58
CA HIS A 292 8.52 22.05 -10.44
C HIS A 292 9.49 22.28 -9.29
N HIS A 293 10.77 22.54 -9.60
CA HIS A 293 11.87 22.42 -8.64
C HIS A 293 11.91 21.00 -8.05
N TYR A 294 11.66 20.85 -6.75
CA TYR A 294 11.60 19.57 -6.06
C TYR A 294 10.16 19.13 -5.74
N LEU A 295 9.16 19.89 -6.20
CA LEU A 295 7.75 19.59 -6.02
C LEU A 295 7.19 18.84 -7.22
N LEU A 296 6.49 17.73 -6.94
CA LEU A 296 5.70 17.04 -7.94
C LEU A 296 4.31 17.68 -8.00
N ALA A 297 4.03 18.42 -9.08
CA ALA A 297 2.74 19.07 -9.28
C ALA A 297 2.15 18.68 -10.66
N VAL A 298 1.19 17.75 -10.63
CA VAL A 298 0.56 17.19 -11.83
C VAL A 298 -0.85 17.72 -12.03
N THR A 299 -1.23 17.89 -13.29
CA THR A 299 -2.63 18.15 -13.69
C THR A 299 -3.43 16.84 -13.77
N GLN A 300 -4.76 16.95 -13.83
CA GLN A 300 -5.63 15.77 -14.01
C GLN A 300 -5.36 15.04 -15.35
N GLU A 301 -4.99 15.78 -16.39
CA GLU A 301 -4.65 15.21 -17.70
C GLU A 301 -3.35 14.41 -17.63
N GLN A 302 -2.30 14.98 -17.02
CA GLN A 302 -1.01 14.29 -16.83
C GLN A 302 -1.15 13.03 -15.96
N ARG A 303 -2.04 13.06 -14.95
CA ARG A 303 -2.40 11.87 -14.18
C ARG A 303 -3.05 10.78 -15.04
N ARG A 304 -3.97 11.16 -15.93
CA ARG A 304 -4.55 10.20 -16.90
C ARG A 304 -3.50 9.68 -17.87
N ASP A 305 -2.48 10.47 -18.20
CA ASP A 305 -1.37 10.01 -19.01
C ASP A 305 -0.52 8.96 -18.29
N TYR A 306 -0.29 9.11 -16.97
CA TYR A 306 0.31 8.05 -16.17
C TYR A 306 -0.53 6.77 -16.22
N GLU A 307 -1.83 6.87 -15.94
CA GLU A 307 -2.75 5.73 -16.00
C GLU A 307 -2.68 5.04 -17.38
N LYS A 308 -2.66 5.81 -18.47
CA LYS A 308 -2.62 5.33 -19.86
C LYS A 308 -1.26 4.80 -20.32
N ARG A 309 -0.15 5.24 -19.75
CA ARG A 309 1.20 4.84 -20.20
C ARG A 309 1.83 3.79 -19.30
N GLU A 310 1.60 3.88 -18.00
CA GLU A 310 2.36 3.13 -17.00
C GLU A 310 1.55 2.03 -16.29
N LEU A 311 0.22 2.12 -16.25
CA LEU A 311 -0.66 1.13 -15.61
C LEU A 311 -1.36 0.25 -16.63
N ARG A 312 -0.94 -0.99 -16.85
CA ARG A 312 -1.50 -1.81 -17.96
C ARG A 312 -2.99 -2.13 -17.84
N VAL A 313 -3.45 -2.42 -16.63
CA VAL A 313 -4.81 -2.92 -16.37
C VAL A 313 -5.51 -2.13 -15.27
N TYR A 314 -4.78 -1.77 -14.21
CA TYR A 314 -5.33 -1.04 -13.07
C TYR A 314 -5.98 0.27 -13.48
N GLY A 315 -7.20 0.53 -12.98
CA GLY A 315 -7.94 1.77 -13.20
C GLY A 315 -8.55 1.96 -14.58
N ARG A 316 -8.22 1.12 -15.56
CA ARG A 316 -8.70 1.25 -16.95
C ARG A 316 -9.99 0.48 -17.16
N ASP A 317 -10.88 0.97 -18.05
CA ASP A 317 -12.04 0.21 -18.52
C ASP A 317 -11.68 -0.84 -19.58
N GLU A 318 -10.65 -0.55 -20.38
CA GLU A 318 -10.12 -1.43 -21.43
C GLU A 318 -8.59 -1.48 -21.36
N SER A 319 -8.03 -2.66 -21.58
CA SER A 319 -6.59 -2.84 -21.77
C SER A 319 -6.29 -3.22 -23.22
N CYS A 320 -5.23 -2.64 -23.77
CA CYS A 320 -4.71 -3.00 -25.08
C CYS A 320 -3.64 -4.08 -24.91
N THR A 321 -3.84 -5.24 -25.52
CA THR A 321 -2.91 -6.37 -25.46
C THR A 321 -2.45 -6.77 -26.86
N THR A 322 -1.39 -7.56 -26.95
CA THR A 322 -0.92 -8.09 -28.24
C THR A 322 -1.96 -9.07 -28.83
N ASN A 323 -1.88 -9.31 -30.13
CA ASN A 323 -2.72 -10.31 -30.78
C ASN A 323 -2.61 -11.71 -30.15
N ARG A 324 -1.40 -12.15 -29.78
CA ARG A 324 -1.17 -13.47 -29.17
C ARG A 324 -1.78 -13.57 -27.77
N TYR A 325 -1.57 -12.54 -26.94
CA TYR A 325 -2.17 -12.50 -25.61
C TYR A 325 -3.69 -12.45 -25.73
N GLY A 326 -4.19 -11.66 -26.68
CA GLY A 326 -5.61 -11.57 -26.97
C GLY A 326 -6.21 -12.88 -27.48
N ALA A 327 -5.49 -13.67 -28.26
CA ALA A 327 -5.93 -15.01 -28.68
C ALA A 327 -6.03 -15.96 -27.48
N ALA A 328 -5.00 -16.00 -26.62
CA ALA A 328 -5.03 -16.79 -25.39
C ALA A 328 -6.15 -16.35 -24.44
N LEU A 329 -6.36 -15.04 -24.32
CA LEU A 329 -7.42 -14.47 -23.49
C LEU A 329 -8.82 -14.78 -24.03
N SER A 330 -9.03 -14.71 -25.35
CA SER A 330 -10.28 -15.11 -26.00
C SER A 330 -10.57 -16.60 -25.78
N ALA A 331 -9.58 -17.47 -26.00
CA ALA A 331 -9.72 -18.91 -25.76
C ALA A 331 -10.04 -19.20 -24.29
N ALA A 332 -9.36 -18.52 -23.36
CA ALA A 332 -9.69 -18.62 -21.94
C ALA A 332 -11.14 -18.16 -21.69
N LYS A 333 -11.57 -17.00 -22.20
CA LYS A 333 -12.94 -16.49 -22.05
C LYS A 333 -13.98 -17.46 -22.57
N GLU A 334 -13.81 -18.00 -23.77
CA GLU A 334 -14.73 -18.96 -24.39
C GLU A 334 -14.83 -20.26 -23.59
N PHE A 335 -13.68 -20.78 -23.16
CA PHE A 335 -13.64 -21.94 -22.27
C PHE A 335 -14.41 -21.66 -20.98
N TRP A 336 -14.20 -20.50 -20.35
CA TRP A 336 -14.85 -20.17 -19.08
C TRP A 336 -16.35 -19.96 -19.23
N VAL A 337 -16.81 -19.34 -20.32
CA VAL A 337 -18.25 -19.25 -20.62
C VAL A 337 -18.85 -20.65 -20.75
N THR A 338 -18.19 -21.54 -21.49
CA THR A 338 -18.64 -22.92 -21.68
C THR A 338 -18.70 -23.70 -20.37
N GLN A 339 -17.65 -23.63 -19.54
CA GLN A 339 -17.62 -24.29 -18.23
C GLN A 339 -18.67 -23.71 -17.28
N SER A 340 -18.87 -22.38 -17.30
CA SER A 340 -19.87 -21.73 -16.45
C SER A 340 -21.28 -22.22 -16.79
N GLU A 341 -21.58 -22.37 -18.07
CA GLU A 341 -22.87 -22.89 -18.54
C GLU A 341 -23.06 -24.37 -18.17
N GLN A 342 -22.02 -25.20 -18.35
CA GLN A 342 -22.07 -26.63 -18.00
C GLN A 342 -22.24 -26.87 -16.50
N ARG A 343 -21.71 -25.97 -15.67
CA ARG A 343 -21.69 -26.12 -14.20
C ARG A 343 -22.76 -25.27 -13.50
N LYS A 344 -23.64 -24.60 -14.24
CA LYS A 344 -24.70 -23.75 -13.66
C LYS A 344 -25.64 -24.52 -12.72
N ASP A 345 -25.78 -25.82 -12.96
CA ASP A 345 -26.66 -26.73 -12.21
C ASP A 345 -25.90 -27.58 -11.17
N MET A 346 -24.58 -27.39 -11.03
CA MET A 346 -23.77 -28.11 -10.03
C MET A 346 -23.85 -27.44 -8.66
N GLU A 347 -23.85 -28.25 -7.60
CA GLU A 347 -23.75 -27.74 -6.24
C GLU A 347 -22.41 -27.02 -6.02
N PRO A 348 -22.38 -25.84 -5.36
CA PRO A 348 -21.17 -25.03 -5.26
C PRO A 348 -19.94 -25.73 -4.68
N CYS A 349 -20.13 -26.69 -3.77
CA CYS A 349 -19.04 -27.50 -3.21
C CYS A 349 -18.38 -28.41 -4.25
N ASP A 350 -19.18 -28.96 -5.17
CA ASP A 350 -18.70 -29.84 -6.23
C ASP A 350 -17.99 -29.04 -7.31
N VAL A 351 -18.43 -27.81 -7.58
CA VAL A 351 -17.75 -26.93 -8.55
C VAL A 351 -16.31 -26.62 -8.10
N ILE A 352 -16.10 -26.35 -6.81
CA ILE A 352 -14.78 -26.07 -6.23
C ILE A 352 -13.88 -27.32 -6.27
N ALA A 353 -14.39 -28.49 -5.91
CA ALA A 353 -13.63 -29.74 -5.93
C ALA A 353 -13.16 -30.14 -7.35
N HIS A 354 -13.94 -29.79 -8.37
CA HIS A 354 -13.61 -30.01 -9.79
C HIS A 354 -12.85 -28.82 -10.43
N TRP A 355 -12.30 -27.90 -9.62
CA TRP A 355 -11.77 -26.63 -10.15
C TRP A 355 -10.26 -26.60 -10.40
N ILE A 356 -9.47 -27.38 -9.65
CA ILE A 356 -8.01 -27.40 -9.84
C ILE A 356 -7.71 -27.69 -11.31
N ARG A 357 -7.08 -26.73 -12.01
CA ARG A 357 -6.80 -26.85 -13.43
C ARG A 357 -5.85 -28.02 -13.68
N ARG A 358 -6.40 -29.12 -14.16
CA ARG A 358 -5.62 -30.28 -14.59
C ARG A 358 -5.19 -30.15 -16.06
N PRO A 359 -4.08 -30.78 -16.46
CA PRO A 359 -3.70 -30.95 -17.86
C PRO A 359 -4.88 -31.35 -18.74
N GLY A 360 -5.03 -30.67 -19.89
CA GLY A 360 -6.07 -30.98 -20.88
C GLY A 360 -7.52 -30.62 -20.49
N ALA A 361 -7.79 -30.28 -19.22
CA ALA A 361 -9.12 -29.94 -18.74
C ALA A 361 -9.37 -28.43 -18.72
N CYS A 362 -8.36 -27.60 -19.01
CA CYS A 362 -8.39 -26.15 -18.82
C CYS A 362 -7.66 -25.40 -19.95
N PRO A 363 -8.02 -24.13 -20.22
CA PRO A 363 -7.42 -23.38 -21.29
C PRO A 363 -6.00 -23.01 -20.90
N PHE A 364 -5.15 -22.80 -21.90
CA PHE A 364 -3.83 -22.25 -21.67
C PHE A 364 -3.91 -20.88 -20.98
N ASP A 365 -2.97 -20.62 -20.08
CA ASP A 365 -2.90 -19.36 -19.38
C ASP A 365 -2.47 -18.24 -20.33
N PRO A 366 -3.17 -17.09 -20.33
CA PRO A 366 -2.72 -15.92 -21.07
C PRO A 366 -1.36 -15.43 -20.56
N PHE A 367 -0.40 -15.26 -21.47
CA PHE A 367 0.95 -14.78 -21.15
C PHE A 367 1.53 -13.94 -22.29
N GLU A 368 2.23 -12.86 -21.95
CA GLU A 368 2.85 -11.96 -22.91
C GLU A 368 4.35 -11.80 -22.58
N PRO A 369 5.26 -12.39 -23.36
CA PRO A 369 6.69 -12.28 -23.10
C PRO A 369 7.22 -10.84 -23.12
N ASN A 370 6.65 -9.94 -23.92
CA ASN A 370 7.03 -8.52 -23.92
C ASN A 370 6.85 -7.89 -22.53
N ASP A 371 5.90 -8.40 -21.75
CA ASP A 371 5.58 -7.87 -20.43
C ASP A 371 6.64 -8.23 -19.38
N VAL A 372 7.44 -9.26 -19.65
CA VAL A 372 8.50 -9.76 -18.77
C VAL A 372 9.86 -9.80 -19.48
N CYS A 373 10.04 -8.94 -20.48
CA CYS A 373 11.20 -8.96 -21.37
C CYS A 373 12.52 -8.80 -20.62
N HIS A 374 12.57 -7.93 -19.61
CA HIS A 374 13.78 -7.69 -18.81
C HIS A 374 14.29 -8.96 -18.11
N ALA A 375 13.39 -9.80 -17.59
CA ALA A 375 13.76 -11.08 -17.00
C ALA A 375 14.21 -12.10 -18.06
N LEU A 376 13.51 -12.15 -19.21
CA LEU A 376 13.84 -13.08 -20.28
C LEU A 376 15.13 -12.74 -21.02
N THR A 377 15.61 -11.49 -20.94
CA THR A 377 16.89 -11.06 -21.53
C THR A 377 18.07 -11.14 -20.56
N MET A 378 17.89 -11.68 -19.34
CA MET A 378 19.00 -11.87 -18.41
C MET A 378 19.98 -12.92 -18.95
N ASN A 379 21.27 -12.66 -18.79
CA ASN A 379 22.33 -13.48 -19.36
C ASN A 379 23.02 -14.38 -18.33
N ASP A 380 22.30 -14.72 -17.27
CA ASP A 380 22.78 -15.50 -16.13
C ASP A 380 21.82 -16.65 -15.78
N ALA A 381 22.24 -17.48 -14.82
CA ALA A 381 21.50 -18.67 -14.40
C ALA A 381 20.13 -18.39 -13.75
N SER A 382 19.79 -17.15 -13.39
CA SER A 382 18.48 -16.77 -12.85
C SER A 382 17.46 -16.45 -13.95
N ASN A 383 17.80 -16.66 -15.24
CA ASN A 383 16.83 -16.50 -16.31
C ASN A 383 15.65 -17.50 -16.12
N PRO A 384 14.39 -17.02 -16.07
CA PRO A 384 13.22 -17.88 -15.85
C PRO A 384 12.72 -18.56 -17.13
N GLY A 385 13.31 -18.27 -18.30
CA GLY A 385 12.90 -18.80 -19.59
C GLY A 385 12.83 -20.34 -19.67
N PRO A 386 13.80 -21.12 -19.15
CA PRO A 386 13.72 -22.58 -19.13
C PRO A 386 12.50 -23.12 -18.38
N LEU A 387 12.07 -22.45 -17.30
CA LEU A 387 10.86 -22.81 -16.55
C LEU A 387 9.60 -22.47 -17.34
N ILE A 388 9.55 -21.28 -17.94
CA ILE A 388 8.36 -20.75 -18.59
C ILE A 388 8.03 -21.53 -19.87
N PHE A 389 9.04 -21.78 -20.71
CA PHE A 389 8.85 -22.37 -22.03
C PHE A 389 9.25 -23.84 -22.12
N GLY A 390 9.88 -24.39 -21.08
CA GLY A 390 10.58 -25.66 -21.13
C GLY A 390 12.00 -25.50 -21.70
N PRO A 391 12.96 -26.34 -21.28
CA PRO A 391 14.38 -26.16 -21.56
C PRO A 391 14.71 -26.18 -23.06
N ASP A 392 14.12 -27.11 -23.83
CA ASP A 392 14.44 -27.25 -25.25
C ASP A 392 13.86 -26.11 -26.10
N ARG A 393 12.61 -25.73 -25.82
CA ARG A 393 11.95 -24.61 -26.49
C ARG A 393 12.64 -23.30 -26.12
N TRP A 394 13.00 -23.10 -24.85
CA TRP A 394 13.74 -21.93 -24.41
C TRP A 394 15.11 -21.84 -25.07
N ARG A 395 15.90 -22.93 -25.08
CA ARG A 395 17.21 -22.95 -25.75
C ARG A 395 17.10 -22.50 -27.21
N THR A 396 16.07 -23.00 -27.92
CA THR A 396 15.79 -22.58 -29.29
C THR A 396 15.50 -21.08 -29.38
N LEU A 397 14.61 -20.54 -28.55
CA LEU A 397 14.24 -19.12 -28.54
C LEU A 397 15.42 -18.22 -28.13
N ALA A 398 16.14 -18.59 -27.08
CA ALA A 398 17.27 -17.86 -26.52
C ALA A 398 18.44 -17.78 -27.49
N GLN A 399 18.83 -18.89 -28.12
CA GLN A 399 19.94 -18.92 -29.08
C GLN A 399 19.57 -18.24 -30.40
N SER A 400 18.38 -18.49 -30.94
CA SER A 400 18.00 -17.96 -32.26
C SER A 400 17.59 -16.48 -32.26
N GLN A 401 17.09 -15.94 -31.14
CA GLN A 401 16.53 -14.58 -31.11
C GLN A 401 17.25 -13.62 -30.17
N LEU A 402 17.93 -14.11 -29.14
CA LEU A 402 18.50 -13.27 -28.08
C LEU A 402 20.03 -13.40 -27.92
N CYS A 403 20.65 -14.43 -28.51
CA CYS A 403 22.07 -14.74 -28.36
C CYS A 403 22.51 -14.85 -26.88
N LEU A 404 21.69 -15.45 -26.03
CA LEU A 404 22.03 -15.63 -24.60
C LEU A 404 23.08 -16.72 -24.39
N THR A 405 23.75 -16.68 -23.23
CA THR A 405 24.74 -17.67 -22.79
C THR A 405 24.10 -19.02 -22.47
N GLU A 406 24.93 -20.07 -22.44
CA GLU A 406 24.53 -21.40 -21.96
C GLU A 406 24.05 -21.36 -20.50
N ASP A 407 24.62 -20.50 -19.65
CA ASP A 407 24.18 -20.32 -18.26
C ASP A 407 22.72 -19.87 -18.19
N ALA A 408 22.30 -18.92 -19.04
CA ALA A 408 20.90 -18.48 -19.14
C ALA A 408 19.95 -19.55 -19.71
N CYS A 409 20.50 -20.60 -20.31
CA CYS A 409 19.75 -21.75 -20.85
C CYS A 409 19.80 -22.98 -19.92
N SER A 410 20.65 -22.96 -18.89
CA SER A 410 21.02 -24.13 -18.09
C SER A 410 19.88 -24.66 -17.20
N GLY A 411 18.87 -23.83 -16.89
CA GLY A 411 17.83 -24.20 -15.93
C GLY A 411 18.35 -24.37 -14.50
N LEU A 412 19.52 -23.81 -14.16
CA LEU A 412 20.13 -23.96 -12.83
C LEU A 412 19.52 -23.05 -11.75
N ASN A 413 18.49 -22.25 -12.09
CA ASN A 413 17.83 -21.39 -11.12
C ASN A 413 17.21 -22.22 -9.97
N PRO A 414 17.15 -21.68 -8.73
CA PRO A 414 16.65 -22.42 -7.57
C PRO A 414 15.23 -22.95 -7.73
N ILE A 415 14.36 -22.27 -8.48
CA ILE A 415 12.99 -22.71 -8.70
C ILE A 415 12.95 -23.94 -9.62
N ALA A 416 13.76 -24.00 -10.67
CA ALA A 416 13.88 -25.16 -11.56
C ALA A 416 14.32 -26.41 -10.78
N ARG A 417 15.19 -26.26 -9.79
CA ARG A 417 15.57 -27.38 -8.90
C ARG A 417 14.36 -28.00 -8.19
N LEU A 418 13.30 -27.24 -7.90
CA LEU A 418 12.07 -27.77 -7.32
C LEU A 418 11.35 -28.76 -8.25
N PHE A 419 11.45 -28.55 -9.56
CA PHE A 419 10.77 -29.33 -10.59
C PHE A 419 11.69 -30.34 -11.29
N CYS A 420 12.99 -30.32 -10.96
CA CYS A 420 13.96 -31.33 -11.38
C CYS A 420 14.38 -32.28 -10.25
N ASP A 421 14.05 -31.97 -8.99
CA ASP A 421 14.29 -32.86 -7.85
C ASP A 421 13.41 -34.12 -7.98
N PRO A 422 14.00 -35.33 -8.08
CA PRO A 422 13.25 -36.57 -8.26
C PRO A 422 12.17 -36.80 -7.21
N GLU A 423 12.42 -36.46 -5.94
CA GLU A 423 11.44 -36.65 -4.86
C GLU A 423 10.24 -35.71 -5.05
N GLN A 424 10.49 -34.48 -5.50
CA GLN A 424 9.44 -33.50 -5.75
C GLN A 424 8.65 -33.84 -7.00
N VAL A 425 9.31 -34.34 -8.04
CA VAL A 425 8.66 -34.82 -9.26
C VAL A 425 7.79 -36.04 -8.97
N GLU A 426 8.29 -37.02 -8.24
CA GLU A 426 7.51 -38.20 -7.83
C GLU A 426 6.30 -37.80 -6.97
N TRP A 427 6.48 -36.82 -6.06
CA TRP A 427 5.39 -36.27 -5.27
C TRP A 427 4.30 -35.62 -6.14
N LEU A 428 4.69 -34.85 -7.16
CA LEU A 428 3.76 -34.23 -8.13
C LEU A 428 3.02 -35.31 -8.95
N ILE A 429 3.75 -36.28 -9.50
CA ILE A 429 3.17 -37.41 -10.25
C ILE A 429 2.17 -38.19 -9.40
N GLY A 430 2.50 -38.46 -8.13
CA GLY A 430 1.61 -39.12 -7.18
C GLY A 430 0.30 -38.36 -6.91
N ARG A 431 0.25 -37.06 -7.23
CA ARG A 431 -0.95 -36.21 -7.16
C ARG A 431 -1.64 -35.99 -8.51
N GLY A 432 -1.17 -36.65 -9.56
CA GLY A 432 -1.76 -36.58 -10.90
C GLY A 432 -1.29 -35.37 -11.73
N HIS A 433 -0.17 -34.77 -11.37
CA HIS A 433 0.51 -33.75 -12.19
C HIS A 433 1.42 -34.42 -13.23
N ASP A 434 1.56 -33.79 -14.39
CA ASP A 434 2.44 -34.24 -15.47
C ASP A 434 3.58 -33.24 -15.60
N PRO A 435 4.81 -33.54 -15.14
CA PRO A 435 5.90 -32.57 -15.12
C PRO A 435 6.34 -32.07 -16.50
N THR A 436 5.87 -32.70 -17.57
CA THR A 436 6.14 -32.31 -18.95
C THR A 436 5.10 -31.36 -19.53
N TYR A 437 3.95 -31.22 -18.87
CA TYR A 437 2.84 -30.40 -19.34
C TYR A 437 3.15 -28.91 -19.15
N SER A 438 2.81 -28.11 -20.17
CA SER A 438 2.89 -26.65 -20.11
C SER A 438 1.49 -26.06 -20.12
N HIS A 439 1.23 -25.16 -19.17
CA HIS A 439 0.03 -24.33 -19.21
C HIS A 439 0.12 -23.18 -20.22
N LEU A 440 1.15 -23.12 -21.05
CA LEU A 440 1.25 -22.21 -22.19
C LEU A 440 0.97 -22.92 -23.51
N ASN A 441 0.23 -22.24 -24.39
CA ASN A 441 0.14 -22.66 -25.78
C ASN A 441 1.45 -22.30 -26.50
N LEU A 442 2.43 -23.22 -26.51
CA LEU A 442 3.77 -22.98 -27.05
C LEU A 442 3.77 -22.58 -28.54
N ASP A 443 2.71 -22.93 -29.29
CA ASP A 443 2.55 -22.57 -30.70
C ASP A 443 2.34 -21.06 -30.90
N LEU A 444 1.84 -20.34 -29.89
CA LEU A 444 1.70 -18.88 -29.92
C LEU A 444 3.04 -18.14 -29.79
N TYR A 445 4.13 -18.85 -29.50
CA TYR A 445 5.44 -18.27 -29.19
C TYR A 445 6.51 -18.79 -30.15
N SER A 446 6.24 -18.76 -31.46
CA SER A 446 7.27 -18.93 -32.50
C SER A 446 8.28 -17.78 -32.51
N VAL A 447 7.82 -16.58 -32.15
CA VAL A 447 8.66 -15.39 -31.89
C VAL A 447 8.48 -14.99 -30.44
N LEU A 448 9.58 -14.75 -29.73
CA LEU A 448 9.55 -14.40 -28.31
C LEU A 448 9.01 -12.99 -28.11
N PHE A 449 9.58 -11.98 -28.78
CA PHE A 449 9.14 -10.59 -28.67
C PHE A 449 8.45 -10.11 -29.95
N THR A 450 7.24 -9.57 -29.80
CA THR A 450 6.51 -9.00 -30.95
C THR A 450 6.79 -7.50 -31.06
N GLU A 451 6.92 -6.99 -32.29
CA GLU A 451 7.01 -5.54 -32.53
C GLU A 451 5.76 -4.84 -31.98
N GLU A 452 5.95 -3.97 -30.98
CA GLU A 452 4.85 -3.20 -30.42
C GLU A 452 4.29 -2.22 -31.47
N GLY A 453 2.99 -2.31 -31.75
CA GLY A 453 2.26 -1.19 -32.36
C GLY A 453 1.37 -1.49 -33.56
N LYS A 454 1.55 -2.62 -34.27
CA LYS A 454 0.78 -2.85 -35.51
C LYS A 454 -0.56 -3.58 -35.32
N ASN A 455 -0.73 -4.38 -34.26
CA ASN A 455 -1.99 -5.09 -34.01
C ASN A 455 -2.26 -5.28 -32.51
N LYS A 456 -2.91 -4.30 -31.87
CA LYS A 456 -3.38 -4.41 -30.48
C LYS A 456 -4.85 -4.80 -30.46
N ARG A 457 -5.21 -5.80 -29.65
CA ARG A 457 -6.61 -6.12 -29.32
C ARG A 457 -7.01 -5.38 -28.05
N ARG A 458 -8.26 -4.98 -27.95
CA ARG A 458 -8.81 -4.34 -26.75
C ARG A 458 -9.67 -5.32 -25.99
N PHE A 459 -9.49 -5.36 -24.68
CA PHE A 459 -10.31 -6.18 -23.78
C PHE A 459 -10.84 -5.32 -22.66
N GLY A 460 -12.13 -5.47 -22.37
CA GLY A 460 -12.70 -4.94 -21.15
C GLY A 460 -11.98 -5.53 -19.94
N THR A 461 -11.62 -4.66 -19.00
CA THR A 461 -11.11 -5.03 -17.69
C THR A 461 -12.29 -5.25 -16.73
N GLN A 462 -12.03 -5.93 -15.63
CA GLN A 462 -12.97 -6.09 -14.54
C GLN A 462 -12.23 -5.98 -13.21
N VAL A 463 -12.97 -5.66 -12.15
CA VAL A 463 -12.45 -5.63 -10.78
C VAL A 463 -12.96 -6.85 -10.03
N TYR A 464 -12.06 -7.51 -9.33
CA TYR A 464 -12.34 -8.61 -8.42
C TYR A 464 -12.20 -8.09 -6.99
N ASP A 465 -13.24 -8.30 -6.20
CA ASP A 465 -13.27 -8.01 -4.77
C ASP A 465 -12.81 -9.28 -4.02
N PHE A 466 -11.50 -9.40 -3.78
CA PHE A 466 -10.89 -10.44 -2.93
C PHE A 466 -10.64 -9.87 -1.53
N THR A 467 -9.47 -10.13 -0.91
CA THR A 467 -8.98 -9.32 0.21
C THR A 467 -8.57 -7.91 -0.22
N CYS A 468 -8.46 -7.67 -1.53
CA CYS A 468 -8.21 -6.39 -2.16
C CYS A 468 -8.86 -6.33 -3.54
N ASP A 469 -9.13 -5.12 -4.02
CA ASP A 469 -9.60 -4.88 -5.39
C ASP A 469 -8.49 -5.20 -6.39
N ILE A 470 -8.70 -6.19 -7.25
CA ILE A 470 -7.77 -6.59 -8.31
C ILE A 470 -8.37 -6.29 -9.67
N TRP A 471 -7.64 -5.59 -10.53
CA TRP A 471 -8.03 -5.36 -11.92
C TRP A 471 -7.44 -6.43 -12.84
N SER A 472 -8.26 -7.09 -13.66
CA SER A 472 -7.78 -8.03 -14.67
C SER A 472 -8.65 -8.04 -15.93
N CYS A 473 -8.05 -8.46 -17.06
CA CYS A 473 -8.77 -8.68 -18.33
C CYS A 473 -9.33 -10.10 -18.45
N ILE A 474 -8.90 -11.00 -17.56
CA ILE A 474 -9.29 -12.41 -17.47
C ILE A 474 -10.58 -12.47 -16.65
N PRO A 475 -11.71 -12.94 -17.21
CA PRO A 475 -13.03 -12.87 -16.57
C PRO A 475 -13.08 -13.53 -15.17
N PRO A 476 -14.07 -13.17 -14.32
CA PRO A 476 -14.19 -13.73 -12.98
C PRO A 476 -14.61 -15.19 -13.09
N TYR A 477 -14.32 -15.96 -12.05
CA TYR A 477 -14.88 -17.30 -11.94
C TYR A 477 -16.22 -17.29 -11.22
N PRO A 478 -17.31 -17.71 -11.88
CA PRO A 478 -18.66 -17.52 -11.34
C PRO A 478 -19.00 -18.26 -10.05
N HIS A 479 -18.14 -19.15 -9.53
CA HIS A 479 -18.42 -19.94 -8.32
C HIS A 479 -17.42 -19.74 -7.17
N LEU A 480 -16.19 -19.27 -7.44
CA LEU A 480 -15.33 -18.70 -6.38
C LEU A 480 -15.79 -17.29 -5.97
N SER A 481 -16.63 -16.67 -6.81
CA SER A 481 -17.60 -15.65 -6.43
C SER A 481 -19.00 -16.27 -6.40
N GLN A 482 -19.39 -17.00 -5.34
CA GLN A 482 -20.74 -17.57 -5.31
C GLN A 482 -21.81 -16.49 -5.57
N PRO A 483 -22.86 -16.78 -6.37
CA PRO A 483 -24.07 -15.98 -6.34
C PRO A 483 -24.64 -16.06 -4.92
N VAL A 484 -24.82 -14.92 -4.26
CA VAL A 484 -25.36 -14.86 -2.89
C VAL A 484 -26.90 -14.92 -2.92
N GLY A 485 -27.44 -15.62 -3.91
CA GLY A 485 -28.82 -15.49 -4.30
C GLY A 485 -29.06 -14.51 -5.45
N SER A 486 -30.32 -14.41 -5.87
CA SER A 486 -30.79 -13.49 -6.90
C SER A 486 -30.42 -12.03 -6.58
N VAL A 487 -30.53 -11.14 -7.56
CA VAL A 487 -30.39 -9.68 -7.36
C VAL A 487 -31.25 -9.20 -6.18
N GLU A 488 -32.47 -9.73 -6.05
CA GLU A 488 -33.36 -9.54 -4.90
C GLU A 488 -32.71 -9.97 -3.57
N GLN A 489 -32.17 -11.19 -3.47
CA GLN A 489 -31.56 -11.70 -2.22
C GLN A 489 -30.30 -10.90 -1.82
N LEU A 490 -29.55 -10.40 -2.80
CA LEU A 490 -28.42 -9.47 -2.58
C LEU A 490 -28.91 -8.10 -2.11
N ARG A 491 -30.01 -7.59 -2.69
CA ARG A 491 -30.65 -6.34 -2.26
C ARG A 491 -31.13 -6.47 -0.83
N GLU A 492 -31.85 -7.54 -0.49
CA GLU A 492 -32.31 -7.85 0.87
C GLU A 492 -31.18 -8.00 1.87
N ARG A 493 -30.03 -8.58 1.46
CA ARG A 493 -28.88 -8.73 2.36
C ARG A 493 -28.17 -7.40 2.60
N LYS A 494 -28.08 -6.54 1.57
CA LYS A 494 -27.55 -5.19 1.70
C LYS A 494 -28.49 -4.31 2.53
N GLU A 495 -29.80 -4.40 2.30
CA GLU A 495 -30.84 -3.73 3.09
C GLU A 495 -30.78 -4.18 4.55
N ARG A 496 -30.73 -5.50 4.83
CA ARG A 496 -30.54 -6.03 6.19
C ARG A 496 -29.26 -5.53 6.84
N HIS A 497 -28.14 -5.52 6.12
CA HIS A 497 -26.89 -5.01 6.68
C HIS A 497 -26.93 -3.49 6.96
N GLN A 498 -27.56 -2.72 6.07
CA GLN A 498 -27.79 -1.30 6.29
C GLN A 498 -28.73 -1.05 7.48
N GLU A 499 -29.76 -1.88 7.64
CA GLU A 499 -30.67 -1.87 8.78
C GLU A 499 -29.96 -2.26 10.08
N GLU A 500 -29.12 -3.30 10.08
CA GLU A 500 -28.28 -3.69 11.21
C GLU A 500 -27.33 -2.55 11.63
N LEU A 501 -26.70 -1.88 10.66
CA LEU A 501 -25.84 -0.72 10.92
C LEU A 501 -26.64 0.47 11.47
N ALA A 502 -27.83 0.74 10.94
CA ALA A 502 -28.72 1.78 11.43
C ALA A 502 -29.19 1.48 12.87
N ASN A 503 -29.61 0.24 13.14
CA ASN A 503 -30.01 -0.23 14.46
C ASN A 503 -28.83 -0.19 15.46
N ALA A 504 -27.62 -0.52 15.01
CA ALA A 504 -26.43 -0.43 15.83
C ALA A 504 -26.01 1.02 16.12
N ARG A 505 -26.29 1.98 15.23
CA ARG A 505 -26.12 3.42 15.49
C ARG A 505 -27.16 3.94 16.47
N CYS A 506 -28.43 3.60 16.25
CA CYS A 506 -29.53 3.98 17.14
C CYS A 506 -29.30 3.48 18.57
N ARG A 507 -28.88 2.22 18.76
CA ARG A 507 -28.50 1.69 20.08
C ARG A 507 -27.35 2.47 20.73
N ALA A 508 -26.30 2.78 19.98
CA ALA A 508 -25.17 3.56 20.51
C ALA A 508 -25.60 4.99 20.92
N GLU A 509 -26.52 5.62 20.17
CA GLU A 509 -27.09 6.93 20.52
C GLU A 509 -27.98 6.85 21.77
N GLN A 510 -28.79 5.81 21.92
CA GLN A 510 -29.60 5.57 23.12
C GLN A 510 -28.75 5.33 24.36
N GLU A 511 -27.70 4.49 24.24
CA GLU A 511 -26.73 4.23 25.30
C GLU A 511 -26.02 5.53 25.73
N LYS A 512 -25.63 6.37 24.77
CA LYS A 512 -25.05 7.69 25.05
C LYS A 512 -26.04 8.61 25.76
N GLN A 513 -27.29 8.72 25.29
CA GLN A 513 -28.32 9.55 25.92
C GLN A 513 -28.62 9.10 27.36
N GLN A 514 -28.66 7.79 27.60
CA GLN A 514 -28.84 7.23 28.92
C GLN A 514 -27.65 7.59 29.83
N TYR A 515 -26.42 7.40 29.36
CA TYR A 515 -25.21 7.78 30.08
C TYR A 515 -25.18 9.27 30.43
N ASP A 516 -25.49 10.15 29.48
CA ASP A 516 -25.54 11.60 29.70
C ASP A 516 -26.62 11.99 30.72
N THR A 517 -27.78 11.32 30.69
CA THR A 517 -28.87 11.54 31.65
C THR A 517 -28.49 11.09 33.05
N GLU A 518 -27.88 9.91 33.19
CA GLU A 518 -27.40 9.38 34.47
C GLU A 518 -26.30 10.27 35.05
N ARG A 519 -25.38 10.74 34.20
CA ARG A 519 -24.32 11.69 34.58
C ARG A 519 -24.89 13.03 35.04
N ALA A 520 -25.90 13.57 34.35
CA ALA A 520 -26.57 14.80 34.75
C ALA A 520 -27.30 14.67 36.09
N ARG A 521 -27.97 13.53 36.33
CA ARG A 521 -28.60 13.22 37.63
C ARG A 521 -27.57 13.13 38.74
N ALA A 522 -26.47 12.40 38.53
CA ALA A 522 -25.39 12.29 39.51
C ALA A 522 -24.76 13.66 39.85
N ALA A 523 -24.59 14.53 38.86
CA ALA A 523 -24.12 15.90 39.07
C ALA A 523 -25.11 16.75 39.88
N ALA A 524 -26.42 16.62 39.62
CA ALA A 524 -27.46 17.33 40.36
C ALA A 524 -27.55 16.85 41.82
N ASP A 525 -27.49 15.54 42.06
CA ASP A 525 -27.48 14.96 43.40
C ASP A 525 -26.24 15.40 44.19
N ALA A 526 -25.08 15.49 43.54
CA ALA A 526 -23.85 16.01 44.15
C ALA A 526 -23.97 17.50 44.54
N ASP A 527 -24.56 18.34 43.68
CA ASP A 527 -24.82 19.76 43.99
C ASP A 527 -25.83 19.91 45.14
N GLN A 528 -26.89 19.11 45.16
CA GLN A 528 -27.89 19.12 46.23
C GLN A 528 -27.29 18.70 47.57
N LYS A 529 -26.43 17.67 47.58
CA LYS A 529 -25.72 17.22 48.78
C LYS A 529 -24.72 18.29 49.28
N ALA A 530 -24.00 18.95 48.37
CA ALA A 530 -23.11 20.06 48.71
C ALA A 530 -23.86 21.25 49.32
N ARG A 531 -25.05 21.58 48.81
CA ARG A 531 -25.90 22.65 49.37
C ARG A 531 -26.51 22.28 50.73
N GLY A 532 -26.87 21.02 50.93
CA GLY A 532 -27.42 20.51 52.20
C GLY A 532 -26.41 20.58 53.35
N GLU A 533 -25.13 20.31 53.09
CA GLU A 533 -24.08 20.33 54.13
C GLU A 533 -23.68 21.75 54.58
N ILE A 534 -23.91 22.77 53.75
CA ILE A 534 -23.63 24.18 54.11
C ILE A 534 -24.67 24.72 55.11
N SER A 535 -25.88 24.17 55.15
CA SER A 535 -26.96 24.64 56.04
C SER A 535 -26.87 24.11 57.47
N ALA A 536 -25.98 23.16 57.78
CA ALA A 536 -25.95 22.46 59.07
C ALA A 536 -24.71 22.74 59.94
N ARG A 537 -23.84 23.70 59.58
CA ARG A 537 -22.69 24.07 60.43
C ARG A 537 -23.03 25.26 61.33
N PRO A 538 -23.01 25.09 62.66
CA PRO A 538 -23.18 26.21 63.58
C PRO A 538 -21.99 27.15 63.48
N SER A 539 -22.29 28.45 63.38
CA SER A 539 -21.35 29.57 63.40
C SER A 539 -20.43 29.49 64.62
N ARG A 540 -19.23 28.91 64.46
CA ARG A 540 -18.11 29.10 65.39
C ARG A 540 -17.26 30.27 64.92
N ARG A 541 -17.42 31.41 65.61
CA ARG A 541 -16.45 32.50 65.63
C ARG A 541 -15.09 31.94 66.06
N CYS A 542 -14.07 32.09 65.21
CA CYS A 542 -12.69 32.06 65.68
C CYS A 542 -11.85 33.06 64.87
N THR A 543 -11.03 33.78 65.63
CA THR A 543 -10.19 34.90 65.25
C THR A 543 -8.92 34.48 64.50
N ARG A 544 -8.53 35.31 63.53
CA ARG A 544 -7.17 35.61 63.02
C ARG A 544 -5.98 34.86 63.66
N ASN A 545 -5.15 34.19 62.85
CA ASN A 545 -3.85 34.72 62.37
C ASN A 545 -3.00 33.69 61.56
N VAL A 546 -2.51 34.16 60.41
CA VAL A 546 -1.13 34.07 59.84
C VAL A 546 -0.45 32.71 59.54
N SER A 547 -0.06 32.58 58.24
CA SER A 547 1.17 31.98 57.66
C SER A 547 1.21 30.51 57.18
N SER A 548 1.51 30.41 55.88
CA SER A 548 2.38 29.48 55.15
C SER A 548 2.02 27.99 54.95
N GLN A 549 1.84 27.69 53.66
CA GLN A 549 2.35 26.55 52.87
C GLN A 549 1.61 25.19 52.85
N VAL A 550 1.24 24.86 51.61
CA VAL A 550 1.38 23.56 50.90
C VAL A 550 0.21 22.56 50.94
N ALA A 551 -0.14 22.15 49.72
CA ALA A 551 -0.70 20.87 49.27
C ALA A 551 -2.23 20.65 49.26
N LEU A 552 -2.71 20.68 48.01
CA LEU A 552 -3.42 19.59 47.31
C LEU A 552 -4.90 19.31 47.57
N SER A 553 -5.55 19.09 46.42
CA SER A 553 -6.89 18.51 46.21
C SER A 553 -8.02 19.51 46.48
N THR A 554 -8.98 19.78 45.60
CA THR A 554 -9.50 19.03 44.46
C THR A 554 -10.24 20.04 43.60
N PHE A 555 -9.72 20.40 42.42
CA PHE A 555 -10.45 21.19 41.43
C PHE A 555 -10.21 20.58 40.04
N LEU A 556 -10.66 19.33 39.92
CA LEU A 556 -11.00 18.69 38.66
C LEU A 556 -12.52 18.50 38.68
N GLN A 557 -13.26 19.45 38.12
CA GLN A 557 -14.64 19.24 37.71
C GLN A 557 -14.71 19.28 36.19
N SER A 558 -14.32 18.13 35.64
CA SER A 558 -14.94 17.42 34.52
C SER A 558 -15.96 18.19 33.66
N LEU A 559 -15.48 18.73 32.54
CA LEU A 559 -16.35 18.91 31.38
C LEU A 559 -16.80 17.54 30.82
N PRO A 560 -18.00 17.44 30.24
CA PRO A 560 -18.53 16.18 29.76
C PRO A 560 -17.88 15.72 28.46
N ASP A 561 -17.09 14.66 28.58
CA ASP A 561 -16.83 13.65 27.54
C ASP A 561 -18.14 13.37 26.78
N ASP A 562 -18.21 13.83 25.53
CA ASP A 562 -19.42 13.89 24.73
C ASP A 562 -19.67 12.60 23.94
N GLY A 563 -19.10 11.46 24.35
CA GLY A 563 -19.58 10.12 23.98
C GLY A 563 -19.68 9.79 22.48
N THR A 564 -19.14 10.63 21.59
CA THR A 564 -19.14 10.42 20.14
C THR A 564 -17.73 10.16 19.64
N THR A 565 -17.11 9.11 20.19
CA THR A 565 -15.93 8.51 19.58
C THR A 565 -16.38 7.45 18.57
N TRP A 566 -16.13 7.77 17.31
CA TRP A 566 -16.63 7.11 16.12
C TRP A 566 -16.08 5.71 15.90
N ARG A 567 -16.94 4.84 15.34
CA ARG A 567 -16.55 3.55 14.79
C ARG A 567 -15.56 3.72 13.64
N THR A 568 -14.50 2.94 13.73
CA THR A 568 -13.46 2.61 12.77
C THR A 568 -13.89 2.64 11.29
N PHE A 569 -13.20 3.44 10.48
CA PHE A 569 -13.18 3.35 9.00
C PHE A 569 -12.20 2.27 8.49
N TYR A 570 -11.79 1.33 9.33
CA TYR A 570 -10.92 0.22 8.94
C TYR A 570 -11.69 -1.09 9.06
N HIS A 571 -11.93 -1.75 7.92
CA HIS A 571 -11.86 -3.21 7.93
C HIS A 571 -10.42 -3.56 8.29
N ASP A 572 -10.28 -4.25 9.42
CA ASP A 572 -9.04 -4.90 9.81
C ASP A 572 -8.57 -5.83 8.66
N PRO A 573 -7.39 -5.62 8.05
CA PRO A 573 -6.86 -6.54 7.03
C PRO A 573 -6.56 -7.94 7.58
N LEU A 574 -6.63 -8.15 8.90
CA LEU A 574 -6.43 -9.44 9.56
C LEU A 574 -7.74 -10.18 9.89
N ILE A 575 -8.90 -9.57 9.63
CA ILE A 575 -10.15 -10.31 9.56
C ILE A 575 -10.37 -10.60 8.08
N PRO A 576 -10.31 -11.85 7.61
CA PRO A 576 -10.70 -12.16 6.25
C PRO A 576 -12.14 -11.71 6.08
N SER A 577 -12.36 -10.61 5.36
CA SER A 577 -13.68 -10.32 4.84
C SER A 577 -14.02 -11.52 3.98
N LYS A 578 -15.03 -12.30 4.38
CA LYS A 578 -15.73 -13.25 3.51
C LYS A 578 -16.49 -12.47 2.40
N GLY A 579 -15.75 -11.62 1.68
CA GLY A 579 -16.21 -10.76 0.61
C GLY A 579 -16.41 -11.61 -0.62
N LYS A 580 -17.61 -11.52 -1.20
CA LYS A 580 -17.94 -12.21 -2.44
C LYS A 580 -17.50 -11.32 -3.59
N GLY A 581 -16.78 -11.89 -4.56
CA GLY A 581 -16.45 -11.19 -5.80
C GLY A 581 -17.73 -10.64 -6.45
N ARG A 582 -17.82 -9.33 -6.58
CA ARG A 582 -18.91 -8.63 -7.30
C ARG A 582 -18.30 -7.97 -8.53
N LEU A 583 -18.94 -8.15 -9.68
CA LEU A 583 -18.62 -7.38 -10.88
C LEU A 583 -19.19 -5.96 -10.76
N PHE A 584 -18.36 -4.93 -10.90
CA PHE A 584 -18.82 -3.54 -10.92
C PHE A 584 -19.22 -3.11 -12.32
N SER A 585 -20.35 -2.39 -12.45
CA SER A 585 -20.73 -1.74 -13.71
C SER A 585 -19.70 -0.66 -14.10
N ALA A 586 -19.68 -0.21 -15.36
CA ALA A 586 -18.82 0.90 -15.80
C ALA A 586 -19.02 2.17 -14.95
N ASP A 587 -20.26 2.48 -14.56
CA ASP A 587 -20.57 3.62 -13.71
C ASP A 587 -20.13 3.40 -12.25
N GLU A 588 -20.23 2.17 -11.73
CA GLU A 588 -19.72 1.84 -10.40
C GLU A 588 -18.20 1.83 -10.34
N ARG A 589 -17.52 1.36 -11.40
CA ARG A 589 -16.07 1.47 -11.59
C ARG A 589 -15.64 2.92 -11.52
N ARG A 590 -16.29 3.80 -12.29
CA ARG A 590 -16.07 5.25 -12.27
C ARG A 590 -16.37 5.87 -10.91
N THR A 591 -17.41 5.40 -10.22
CA THR A 591 -17.82 5.91 -8.90
C THR A 591 -16.88 5.48 -7.77
N ARG A 592 -16.34 4.25 -7.81
CA ARG A 592 -15.34 3.77 -6.83
C ARG A 592 -13.94 4.33 -7.09
N LEU A 593 -13.52 4.52 -8.34
CA LEU A 593 -12.23 5.14 -8.67
C LEU A 593 -12.23 6.67 -8.42
N ILE A 594 -13.37 7.35 -8.62
CA ILE A 594 -13.42 8.83 -8.70
C ILE A 594 -14.39 9.49 -7.69
N ARG A 595 -15.56 8.94 -7.38
CA ARG A 595 -16.54 9.67 -6.55
C ARG A 595 -16.24 9.67 -5.05
N TYR A 596 -15.56 8.65 -4.52
CA TYR A 596 -15.16 8.69 -3.11
C TYR A 596 -13.96 9.63 -2.85
N ASN A 597 -13.04 9.76 -3.81
CA ASN A 597 -11.82 10.57 -3.65
C ASN A 597 -11.85 11.96 -4.33
N VAL A 598 -12.72 12.20 -5.31
CA VAL A 598 -12.67 13.42 -6.16
C VAL A 598 -14.00 14.17 -6.24
N ALA A 599 -15.15 13.50 -6.20
CA ALA A 599 -16.43 14.19 -6.47
C ALA A 599 -16.93 15.10 -5.34
N HIS A 600 -16.27 15.13 -4.19
CA HIS A 600 -16.59 16.07 -3.10
C HIS A 600 -15.48 17.10 -2.85
N HIS A 601 -14.37 17.10 -3.62
CA HIS A 601 -13.28 18.08 -3.46
C HIS A 601 -12.55 18.42 -4.79
N TYR A 602 -12.67 19.70 -5.18
CA TYR A 602 -11.88 20.54 -6.10
C TYR A 602 -12.16 20.55 -7.62
N LYS A 603 -12.26 21.78 -8.16
CA LYS A 603 -12.68 22.14 -9.54
C LYS A 603 -11.54 22.58 -10.49
N LYS A 604 -10.26 22.31 -10.19
CA LYS A 604 -9.18 22.64 -11.16
C LYS A 604 -7.93 21.76 -11.11
N TYR A 605 -7.57 21.19 -9.95
CA TYR A 605 -6.42 20.27 -9.78
C TYR A 605 -6.73 19.25 -8.68
N THR A 606 -6.27 18.01 -8.84
CA THR A 606 -6.61 16.83 -7.99
C THR A 606 -5.38 16.16 -7.44
N VAL A 607 -5.56 15.47 -6.31
CA VAL A 607 -4.44 15.26 -5.41
C VAL A 607 -4.49 13.94 -4.61
N GLY A 608 -3.59 12.98 -4.88
CA GLY A 608 -3.34 11.79 -4.04
C GLY A 608 -2.76 10.55 -4.79
N PRO A 609 -2.18 9.55 -4.08
CA PRO A 609 -0.99 8.81 -4.58
C PRO A 609 -1.14 7.47 -5.30
N LEU A 610 -2.31 6.83 -5.36
CA LEU A 610 -2.36 5.50 -5.99
C LEU A 610 -2.23 5.54 -7.52
N ASP A 611 -2.37 6.72 -8.14
CA ASP A 611 -1.98 6.92 -9.54
C ASP A 611 -1.19 8.24 -9.68
N PHE A 612 -0.03 8.33 -9.01
CA PHE A 612 0.99 9.36 -9.24
C PHE A 612 0.97 10.65 -8.41
N CYS A 613 0.81 10.47 -7.09
CA CYS A 613 1.10 11.45 -6.04
C CYS A 613 0.14 12.65 -5.89
N GLY A 614 -0.24 12.93 -4.64
CA GLY A 614 -0.69 14.26 -4.24
C GLY A 614 -0.52 14.43 -2.72
N VAL A 615 -0.16 15.59 -2.16
CA VAL A 615 -0.62 16.94 -2.49
C VAL A 615 0.40 18.04 -2.73
N ALA A 616 0.11 18.90 -3.73
CA ALA A 616 0.63 20.26 -3.87
C ALA A 616 -0.41 21.18 -4.55
N ARG A 617 -0.63 22.38 -3.99
CA ARG A 617 -1.36 23.49 -4.62
C ARG A 617 -0.34 24.45 -5.22
N LYS A 618 -0.68 25.09 -6.35
CA LYS A 618 0.02 26.32 -6.73
C LYS A 618 -0.39 27.40 -5.73
N VAL A 619 0.53 27.81 -4.86
CA VAL A 619 0.35 28.99 -4.01
C VAL A 619 0.12 30.16 -4.99
N LYS A 620 -1.02 30.83 -4.90
CA LYS A 620 -1.18 32.10 -5.62
C LYS A 620 -0.11 33.01 -5.06
N CYS A 621 0.92 33.34 -5.85
CA CYS A 621 1.78 34.47 -5.53
C CYS A 621 0.84 35.65 -5.25
N GLY A 622 0.85 36.12 -4.01
CA GLY A 622 0.09 37.30 -3.63
C GLY A 622 0.43 38.41 -4.61
N THR A 623 -0.59 39.00 -5.22
CA THR A 623 -0.42 40.28 -5.89
C THR A 623 0.11 41.21 -4.80
N VAL A 624 1.39 41.56 -4.87
CA VAL A 624 1.96 42.62 -4.05
C VAL A 624 1.16 43.87 -4.41
N TYR A 625 0.19 44.22 -3.57
CA TYR A 625 -0.36 45.57 -3.59
C TYR A 625 0.80 46.47 -3.20
N LYS A 626 1.30 47.22 -4.19
CA LYS A 626 2.20 48.35 -3.96
C LYS A 626 1.49 49.42 -3.15
#